data_AF-A0A3B5L7Z1-F1
#
_entry.id   AF-A0A3B5L7Z1-F1
#
_cell.length_a   1.000
_cell.length_b   1.000
_cell.length_c   1.000
_cell.angle_alpha   90.00
_cell.angle_beta   90.00
_cell.angle_gamma   90.00
#
_symmetry.space_group_name_H-M   'P 1'
#
loop_
_entity.id
_entity.type
_entity.pdbx_description
1 polymer ?
#
loop_
_entity_poly.entity_id
_entity_poly.type
_entity_poly.pdbx_seq_one_letter_code
_entity_poly.pdbx_strand_id
1 'polypeptide(L)'
;LAVCLCPELLSDEHLPLDVRTRALRLLEACDGESVGSYTDSSGLPYIRQTIAKFIMKRDEGVPAYVKNIFISSGAQRALMVIVKLLSGGEGRFQTGVLIPQPCPHTLLPLLDEAGALAMPYRLIEEENWAVNTSELRRALTTSRGLCEPRDKAEKQQAVTSRGNTPKPHQTSRKIIFK
;
A
#
# COMPACT_ATOMS: atom_id res chain seq x y z
N LEU A 1 -10.57 23.14 -0.79
CA LEU A 1 -9.48 23.36 0.18
C LEU A 1 -9.57 24.75 0.81
N ALA A 2 -9.51 25.84 0.03
CA ALA A 2 -9.68 27.20 0.57
C ALA A 2 -10.95 27.35 1.42
N VAL A 3 -12.11 26.95 0.89
CA VAL A 3 -13.41 26.93 1.62
C VAL A 3 -13.38 26.09 2.90
N CYS A 4 -12.56 25.04 2.94
CA CYS A 4 -12.48 24.17 4.13
C CYS A 4 -11.59 24.79 5.23
N LEU A 5 -10.68 25.69 4.87
CA LEU A 5 -9.83 26.44 5.81
C LEU A 5 -10.50 27.75 6.27
N CYS A 6 -11.38 28.31 5.43
CA CYS A 6 -12.12 29.54 5.65
C CYS A 6 -13.60 29.29 5.28
N PRO A 7 -14.40 28.70 6.20
CA PRO A 7 -15.79 28.36 5.96
C PRO A 7 -16.68 29.55 5.59
N GLU A 8 -16.26 30.78 5.90
CA GLU A 8 -16.94 32.03 5.51
C GLU A 8 -17.09 32.15 3.99
N LEU A 9 -16.22 31.51 3.21
CA LEU A 9 -16.31 31.49 1.75
C LEU A 9 -17.50 30.66 1.23
N LEU A 10 -18.20 29.90 2.08
CA LEU A 10 -19.38 29.12 1.65
C LEU A 10 -20.53 30.00 1.16
N SER A 11 -20.63 31.25 1.63
CA SER A 11 -21.63 32.21 1.18
C SER A 11 -21.29 32.89 -0.15
N ASP A 12 -20.10 32.64 -0.71
CA ASP A 12 -19.70 33.22 -1.99
C ASP A 12 -20.44 32.53 -3.16
N GLU A 13 -21.27 33.30 -3.86
CA GLU A 13 -22.05 32.84 -5.00
C GLU A 13 -21.19 32.49 -6.22
N HIS A 14 -19.98 33.06 -6.34
CA HIS A 14 -19.05 32.83 -7.45
C HIS A 14 -18.38 31.45 -7.39
N LEU A 15 -18.47 30.74 -6.27
CA LEU A 15 -17.96 29.38 -6.16
C LEU A 15 -18.89 28.38 -6.87
N PRO A 16 -18.32 27.45 -7.67
CA PRO A 16 -19.09 26.37 -8.25
C PRO A 16 -19.85 25.55 -7.18
N LEU A 17 -21.07 25.15 -7.51
CA LEU A 17 -21.94 24.41 -6.60
C LEU A 17 -21.30 23.11 -6.10
N ASP A 18 -20.57 22.40 -6.97
CA ASP A 18 -19.90 21.15 -6.63
C ASP A 18 -18.75 21.37 -5.64
N VAL A 19 -18.02 22.49 -5.75
CA VAL A 19 -16.98 22.88 -4.79
C VAL A 19 -17.58 23.13 -3.42
N ARG A 20 -18.66 23.94 -3.32
CA ARG A 20 -19.36 24.19 -2.05
C ARG A 20 -19.89 22.90 -1.44
N THR A 21 -20.54 22.06 -2.25
CA THR A 21 -21.10 20.77 -1.81
C THR A 21 -20.01 19.82 -1.29
N ARG A 22 -18.86 19.74 -1.97
CA ARG A 22 -17.74 18.90 -1.51
C ARG A 22 -17.10 19.42 -0.23
N ALA A 23 -16.98 20.74 -0.09
CA ALA A 23 -16.43 21.37 1.10
C ALA A 23 -17.34 21.14 2.31
N LEU A 24 -18.65 21.38 2.16
CA LEU A 24 -19.66 21.14 3.21
C LEU A 24 -19.61 19.68 3.69
N ARG A 25 -19.70 18.71 2.77
CA ARG A 25 -19.64 17.28 3.14
C ARG A 25 -18.35 16.88 3.87
N LEU A 26 -17.23 17.55 3.55
CA LEU A 26 -15.98 17.29 4.25
C LEU A 26 -16.01 17.88 5.67
N LEU A 27 -16.49 19.12 5.81
CA LEU A 27 -16.60 19.79 7.11
C LEU A 27 -17.56 19.03 8.03
N GLU A 28 -18.74 18.65 7.53
CA GLU A 28 -19.74 17.83 8.26
C GLU A 28 -19.16 16.47 8.72
N ALA A 29 -18.18 15.93 8.00
CA ALA A 29 -17.54 14.69 8.37
C ALA A 29 -16.46 14.86 9.45
N CYS A 30 -15.97 16.08 9.68
CA CYS A 30 -14.99 16.41 10.70
C CYS A 30 -15.67 16.77 12.02
N ASP A 31 -15.03 16.41 13.14
CA ASP A 31 -15.54 16.79 14.45
C ASP A 31 -15.49 18.31 14.64
N GLY A 32 -16.59 18.88 15.13
CA GLY A 32 -16.74 20.32 15.30
C GLY A 32 -16.70 21.10 13.98
N GLU A 33 -16.98 20.44 12.85
CA GLU A 33 -17.01 21.03 11.51
C GLU A 33 -15.70 21.72 11.12
N SER A 34 -14.58 21.27 11.69
CA SER A 34 -13.27 21.89 11.52
C SER A 34 -12.26 20.90 10.98
N VAL A 35 -11.57 21.29 9.90
CA VAL A 35 -10.45 20.52 9.33
C VAL A 35 -9.21 20.46 10.22
N GLY A 36 -9.18 21.25 11.31
CA GLY A 36 -8.12 21.19 12.32
C GLY A 36 -8.34 20.12 13.40
N SER A 37 -9.50 19.45 13.41
CA SER A 37 -9.80 18.38 14.36
C SER A 37 -8.90 17.16 14.11
N TYR A 38 -8.59 16.45 15.20
CA TYR A 38 -7.96 15.14 15.07
C TYR A 38 -8.95 14.16 14.45
N THR A 39 -8.43 13.25 13.63
CA THR A 39 -9.19 12.14 13.07
C THR A 39 -8.73 10.83 13.70
N ASP A 40 -9.51 9.76 13.51
CA ASP A 40 -9.05 8.40 13.82
C ASP A 40 -7.63 8.14 13.30
N SER A 41 -6.88 7.28 13.99
CA SER A 41 -5.51 6.89 13.61
C SER A 41 -5.41 6.27 12.21
N SER A 42 -6.51 5.73 11.69
CA SER A 42 -6.61 5.22 10.32
C SER A 42 -7.07 6.27 9.29
N GLY A 43 -7.51 7.43 9.75
CA GLY A 43 -8.03 8.55 8.97
C GLY A 43 -9.55 8.68 8.97
N LEU A 44 -10.04 9.82 8.48
CA LEU A 44 -11.46 10.19 8.51
C LEU A 44 -12.36 9.12 7.84
N PRO A 45 -13.37 8.56 8.53
CA PRO A 45 -14.22 7.48 8.00
C PRO A 45 -14.87 7.80 6.65
N TYR A 46 -15.39 9.02 6.49
CA TYR A 46 -16.00 9.49 5.23
C TYR A 46 -15.02 9.44 4.05
N ILE A 47 -13.77 9.85 4.28
CA ILE A 47 -12.73 9.85 3.24
C ILE A 47 -12.31 8.43 2.90
N ARG A 48 -12.11 7.57 3.90
CA ARG A 48 -11.80 6.15 3.66
C ARG A 48 -12.90 5.45 2.86
N GLN A 49 -14.17 5.77 3.11
CA GLN A 49 -15.29 5.22 2.34
C GLN A 49 -15.27 5.72 0.88
N THR A 50 -14.95 6.99 0.68
CA THR A 50 -14.81 7.58 -0.67
C THR A 50 -13.65 6.92 -1.43
N ILE A 51 -12.52 6.68 -0.76
CA ILE A 51 -11.38 5.95 -1.33
C ILE A 51 -11.77 4.52 -1.70
N ALA A 52 -12.49 3.80 -0.84
CA ALA A 52 -12.96 2.44 -1.13
C ALA A 52 -13.84 2.41 -2.39
N LYS A 53 -14.81 3.33 -2.50
CA LYS A 53 -15.67 3.45 -3.69
C LYS A 53 -14.85 3.77 -4.94
N PHE A 54 -13.86 4.64 -4.83
CA PHE A 54 -12.96 4.97 -5.94
C PHE A 54 -12.15 3.76 -6.41
N ILE A 55 -11.52 3.01 -5.49
CA ILE A 55 -10.75 1.81 -5.81
C ILE A 55 -11.65 0.77 -6.50
N MET A 56 -12.84 0.52 -5.94
CA MET A 56 -13.80 -0.42 -6.54
C MET A 56 -14.22 0.00 -7.95
N LYS A 57 -14.43 1.30 -8.19
CA LYS A 57 -14.75 1.83 -9.52
C LYS A 57 -13.57 1.69 -10.50
N ARG A 58 -12.35 2.01 -10.04
CA ARG A 58 -11.12 1.91 -10.85
C ARG A 58 -10.81 0.46 -11.24
N ASP A 59 -11.05 -0.47 -10.30
CA ASP A 59 -10.73 -1.89 -10.45
C ASP A 59 -11.94 -2.70 -10.96
N GLU A 60 -12.84 -2.06 -11.72
CA GLU A 60 -13.96 -2.70 -12.44
C GLU A 60 -14.85 -3.61 -11.57
N GLY A 61 -15.15 -3.15 -10.35
CA GLY A 61 -16.05 -3.83 -9.42
C GLY A 61 -15.38 -4.78 -8.43
N VAL A 62 -14.04 -4.87 -8.40
CA VAL A 62 -13.33 -5.60 -7.35
C VAL A 62 -13.61 -4.94 -5.98
N PRO A 63 -14.12 -5.69 -4.97
CA PRO A 63 -14.47 -5.11 -3.68
C PRO A 63 -13.28 -4.48 -2.96
N ALA A 64 -13.45 -3.24 -2.50
CA ALA A 64 -12.53 -2.54 -1.63
C ALA A 64 -13.19 -2.28 -0.27
N TYR A 65 -12.51 -2.64 0.81
CA TYR A 65 -13.06 -2.54 2.17
C TYR A 65 -12.45 -1.36 2.92
N VAL A 66 -13.29 -0.54 3.53
CA VAL A 66 -12.89 0.65 4.31
C VAL A 66 -11.89 0.29 5.43
N LYS A 67 -12.08 -0.86 6.08
CA LYS A 67 -11.19 -1.38 7.14
C LYS A 67 -9.74 -1.65 6.69
N ASN A 68 -9.51 -1.77 5.38
CA ASN A 68 -8.17 -2.02 4.81
C ASN A 68 -7.50 -0.72 4.32
N ILE A 69 -8.13 0.44 4.53
CA ILE A 69 -7.62 1.74 4.07
C ILE A 69 -7.10 2.51 5.27
N PHE A 70 -5.82 2.86 5.20
CA PHE A 70 -5.14 3.72 6.16
C PHE A 70 -4.62 4.95 5.44
N ILE A 71 -4.98 6.13 5.92
CA ILE A 71 -4.49 7.40 5.39
C ILE A 71 -3.17 7.74 6.07
N SER A 72 -2.13 8.01 5.28
CA SER A 72 -0.81 8.40 5.76
C SER A 72 -0.43 9.80 5.29
N SER A 73 0.56 10.40 5.95
CA SER A 73 1.22 11.63 5.51
C SER A 73 2.20 11.36 4.36
N GLY A 74 1.67 10.85 3.25
CA GLY A 74 2.43 10.50 2.04
C GLY A 74 2.91 9.05 2.00
N ALA A 75 3.35 8.63 0.81
CA ALA A 75 3.72 7.25 0.52
C ALA A 75 4.98 6.79 1.27
N GLN A 76 5.97 7.67 1.43
CA GLN A 76 7.22 7.33 2.12
C GLN A 76 6.99 6.97 3.60
N ARG A 77 6.14 7.72 4.31
CA ARG A 77 5.75 7.42 5.70
C ARG A 77 5.01 6.08 5.79
N ALA A 78 4.09 5.80 4.86
CA ALA A 78 3.40 4.52 4.82
C ALA A 78 4.36 3.34 4.57
N LEU A 79 5.27 3.49 3.61
CA LEU A 79 6.26 2.47 3.30
C LEU A 79 7.19 2.21 4.49
N MET A 80 7.65 3.26 5.16
CA MET A 80 8.47 3.15 6.37
C MET A 80 7.77 2.32 7.45
N VAL A 81 6.51 2.61 7.74
CA VAL A 81 5.73 1.88 8.74
C VAL A 81 5.57 0.41 8.35
N ILE A 82 5.23 0.13 7.08
CA ILE A 82 5.07 -1.24 6.59
C ILE A 82 6.39 -2.01 6.68
N VAL A 83 7.50 -1.42 6.21
CA VAL A 83 8.81 -2.07 6.25
C VAL A 83 9.22 -2.29 7.70
N LYS A 84 9.14 -1.30 8.60
CA LYS A 84 9.47 -1.47 10.02
C LYS A 84 8.63 -2.56 10.71
N LEU A 85 7.36 -2.70 10.37
CA LEU A 85 6.49 -3.76 10.90
C LEU A 85 6.89 -5.16 10.41
N LEU A 86 7.44 -5.25 9.20
CA LEU A 86 7.86 -6.51 8.58
C LEU A 86 9.31 -6.86 8.89
N SER A 87 10.14 -5.85 9.14
CA SER A 87 11.55 -5.95 9.50
C SER A 87 11.74 -6.55 10.88
N GLY A 88 12.77 -7.37 10.99
CA GLY A 88 13.26 -7.92 12.26
C GLY A 88 14.49 -8.77 12.01
N GLY A 89 15.13 -9.17 13.11
CA GLY A 89 16.38 -9.92 13.10
C GLY A 89 17.62 -9.05 12.88
N GLU A 90 18.79 -9.63 13.13
CA GLU A 90 20.10 -8.99 12.94
C GLU A 90 21.05 -9.94 12.21
N GLY A 91 22.05 -9.36 11.53
CA GLY A 91 23.03 -10.12 10.75
C GLY A 91 22.35 -11.02 9.70
N ARG A 92 22.65 -12.32 9.74
CA ARG A 92 22.10 -13.31 8.79
C ARG A 92 20.57 -13.49 8.85
N PHE A 93 19.93 -13.02 9.91
CA PHE A 93 18.48 -13.08 10.09
C PHE A 93 17.78 -11.76 9.78
N GLN A 94 18.52 -10.75 9.33
CA GLN A 94 17.95 -9.46 8.93
C GLN A 94 16.95 -9.67 7.80
N THR A 95 15.86 -8.91 7.82
CA THR A 95 14.82 -9.00 6.78
C THR A 95 15.31 -8.40 5.46
N GLY A 96 15.29 -9.19 4.39
CA GLY A 96 15.61 -8.74 3.03
C GLY A 96 14.37 -8.23 2.27
N VAL A 97 14.50 -7.10 1.58
CA VAL A 97 13.46 -6.51 0.72
C VAL A 97 13.95 -6.46 -0.72
N LEU A 98 13.23 -7.13 -1.62
CA LEU A 98 13.53 -7.08 -3.06
C LEU A 98 13.19 -5.71 -3.64
N ILE A 99 14.16 -5.08 -4.30
CA ILE A 99 13.99 -3.76 -4.93
C ILE A 99 14.33 -3.81 -6.43
N PRO A 100 13.57 -3.10 -7.29
CA PRO A 100 13.91 -3.01 -8.70
C PRO A 100 15.18 -2.20 -8.90
N GLN A 101 15.90 -2.49 -9.98
CA GLN A 101 16.98 -1.64 -10.49
C GLN A 101 16.63 -1.23 -11.92
N PRO A 102 16.53 0.08 -12.22
CA PRO A 102 16.70 1.24 -11.32
C PRO A 102 15.56 1.41 -10.29
N CYS A 103 15.87 2.00 -9.13
CA CYS A 103 14.88 2.35 -8.10
C CYS A 103 14.89 3.85 -7.77
N PRO A 104 13.79 4.39 -7.20
CA PRO A 104 13.79 5.73 -6.61
C PRO A 104 14.88 5.86 -5.54
N HIS A 105 15.63 6.96 -5.60
CA HIS A 105 16.75 7.26 -4.68
C HIS A 105 16.34 7.36 -3.21
N THR A 106 15.06 7.63 -2.92
CA THR A 106 14.52 7.67 -1.56
C THR A 106 14.29 6.29 -0.93
N LEU A 107 14.28 5.22 -1.74
CA LEU A 107 13.98 3.88 -1.26
C LEU A 107 15.13 3.27 -0.45
N LEU A 108 16.38 3.44 -0.90
CA LEU A 108 17.54 2.88 -0.21
C LEU A 108 17.72 3.44 1.22
N PRO A 109 17.70 4.77 1.45
CA PRO A 109 17.77 5.32 2.80
C PRO A 109 16.59 4.89 3.67
N LEU A 110 15.39 4.72 3.08
CA LEU A 110 14.21 4.27 3.81
C LEU A 110 14.38 2.83 4.31
N LEU A 111 14.93 1.93 3.50
CA LEU A 111 15.16 0.55 3.90
C LEU A 111 16.23 0.46 5.00
N ASP A 112 17.30 1.24 4.86
CA ASP A 112 18.35 1.33 5.88
C ASP A 112 17.79 1.82 7.23
N GLU A 113 17.01 2.91 7.24
CA GLU A 113 16.34 3.41 8.45
C GLU A 113 15.32 2.42 9.03
N ALA A 114 14.74 1.58 8.18
CA ALA A 114 13.82 0.52 8.59
C ALA A 114 14.53 -0.78 9.01
N GLY A 115 15.86 -0.82 9.00
CA GLY A 115 16.65 -2.00 9.34
C GLY A 115 16.48 -3.16 8.37
N ALA A 116 16.11 -2.89 7.12
CA ALA A 116 15.91 -3.88 6.07
C ALA A 116 17.09 -3.92 5.08
N LEU A 117 17.49 -5.12 4.67
CA LEU A 117 18.52 -5.31 3.67
C LEU A 117 17.93 -5.18 2.26
N ALA A 118 18.46 -4.24 1.46
CA ALA A 118 18.05 -4.08 0.08
C ALA A 118 18.62 -5.19 -0.83
N MET A 119 17.74 -5.93 -1.50
CA MET A 119 18.11 -7.00 -2.45
C MET A 119 17.71 -6.61 -3.88
N PRO A 120 18.64 -6.11 -4.71
CA PRO A 120 18.30 -5.61 -6.04
C PRO A 120 18.00 -6.74 -7.03
N TYR A 121 16.97 -6.56 -7.86
CA TYR A 121 16.72 -7.35 -9.07
C TYR A 121 16.69 -6.43 -10.30
N ARG A 122 17.18 -6.93 -11.44
CA ARG A 122 17.24 -6.13 -12.67
C ARG A 122 15.92 -6.21 -13.42
N LEU A 123 15.47 -5.07 -13.88
CA LEU A 123 14.41 -4.96 -14.88
C LEU A 123 15.01 -5.18 -16.27
N ILE A 124 14.20 -5.68 -17.21
CA ILE A 124 14.62 -5.91 -18.59
C ILE A 124 14.32 -4.65 -19.39
N GLU A 125 15.36 -3.91 -19.78
CA GLU A 125 15.23 -2.64 -20.50
C GLU A 125 14.59 -2.84 -21.88
N GLU A 126 14.98 -3.91 -22.58
CA GLU A 126 14.50 -4.30 -23.92
C GLU A 126 13.01 -4.66 -23.92
N GLU A 127 12.46 -5.01 -22.76
CA GLU A 127 11.05 -5.35 -22.56
C GLU A 127 10.29 -4.22 -21.82
N ASN A 128 10.68 -2.96 -22.02
CA ASN A 128 10.08 -1.78 -21.38
C ASN A 128 10.12 -1.84 -19.84
N TRP A 129 11.29 -2.17 -19.28
CA TRP A 129 11.50 -2.29 -17.84
C TRP A 129 10.61 -3.35 -17.20
N ALA A 130 10.35 -4.45 -17.91
CA ALA A 130 9.52 -5.54 -17.41
C ALA A 130 10.18 -6.29 -16.25
N VAL A 131 9.32 -6.82 -15.37
CA VAL A 131 9.74 -7.67 -14.25
C VAL A 131 9.81 -9.13 -14.71
N ASN A 132 11.01 -9.72 -14.65
CA ASN A 132 11.21 -11.12 -14.98
C ASN A 132 11.21 -12.03 -13.73
N THR A 133 10.40 -13.09 -13.75
CA THR A 133 10.32 -14.03 -12.63
C THR A 133 11.57 -14.87 -12.40
N SER A 134 12.36 -15.18 -13.44
CA SER A 134 13.64 -15.89 -13.28
C SER A 134 14.65 -15.00 -12.57
N GLU A 135 14.72 -13.72 -12.94
CA GLU A 135 15.58 -12.72 -12.26
C GLU A 135 15.18 -12.51 -10.80
N LEU A 136 13.88 -12.45 -10.49
CA LEU A 136 13.41 -12.40 -9.10
C LEU A 136 13.84 -13.64 -8.30
N ARG A 137 13.72 -14.84 -8.88
CA ARG A 137 14.16 -16.08 -8.22
C ARG A 137 15.69 -16.13 -8.05
N ARG A 138 16.44 -15.65 -9.04
CA ARG A 138 17.90 -15.52 -8.99
C ARG A 138 18.31 -14.60 -7.84
N ALA A 139 17.75 -13.38 -7.80
CA ALA A 139 17.99 -12.41 -6.74
C ALA A 139 17.68 -13.00 -5.36
N LEU A 140 16.50 -13.62 -5.19
CA LEU A 140 16.11 -14.27 -3.94
C LEU A 140 17.09 -15.36 -3.52
N THR A 141 17.52 -16.23 -4.46
CA THR A 141 18.41 -17.36 -4.17
C THR A 141 19.81 -16.88 -3.78
N THR A 142 20.35 -15.88 -4.48
CA THR A 142 21.63 -15.25 -4.11
C THR A 142 21.57 -14.58 -2.73
N SER A 143 20.40 -14.05 -2.36
CA SER A 143 20.18 -13.34 -1.08
C SER A 143 20.02 -14.27 0.12
N ARG A 144 19.63 -15.55 -0.08
CA ARG A 144 19.39 -16.51 1.02
C ARG A 144 20.63 -16.84 1.86
N GLY A 145 21.83 -16.51 1.38
CA GLY A 145 23.07 -16.59 2.18
C GLY A 145 23.34 -15.35 3.06
N LEU A 146 22.63 -14.24 2.81
CA LEU A 146 22.83 -12.94 3.45
C LEU A 146 21.68 -12.59 4.42
N CYS A 147 20.48 -13.12 4.17
CA CYS A 147 19.26 -12.87 4.93
C CYS A 147 18.29 -14.06 4.84
N GLU A 148 17.38 -14.21 5.81
CA GLU A 148 16.19 -15.04 5.64
C GLU A 148 15.06 -14.22 5.01
N PRO A 149 14.75 -14.39 3.70
CA PRO A 149 13.53 -13.81 3.15
C PRO A 149 12.33 -14.48 3.82
N ARG A 150 11.34 -13.71 4.28
CA ARG A 150 10.11 -14.24 4.90
C ARG A 150 9.23 -14.97 3.87
N ASP A 151 9.64 -16.18 3.49
CA ASP A 151 8.79 -17.18 2.84
C ASP A 151 7.95 -17.88 3.92
N LYS A 152 6.96 -17.19 4.51
CA LYS A 152 5.91 -17.90 5.28
C LYS A 152 4.89 -18.51 4.33
N ALA A 153 5.34 -19.46 3.50
CA ALA A 153 4.47 -20.49 2.97
C ALA A 153 4.28 -21.52 4.09
N GLU A 154 3.31 -21.24 4.97
CA GLU A 154 2.95 -22.12 6.07
C GLU A 154 2.52 -23.47 5.49
N LYS A 155 3.33 -24.50 5.75
CA LYS A 155 2.96 -25.90 5.55
C LYS A 155 1.79 -26.21 6.50
N GLN A 156 0.57 -25.92 6.07
CA GLN A 156 -0.60 -26.56 6.67
C GLN A 156 -0.57 -28.02 6.23
N GLN A 157 -0.13 -28.88 7.16
CA GLN A 157 -0.27 -30.32 7.05
C GLN A 157 -1.74 -30.63 6.81
N ALA A 158 -2.01 -31.26 5.66
CA ALA A 158 -3.32 -31.73 5.28
C ALA A 158 -3.79 -32.79 6.28
N VAL A 159 -4.81 -32.45 7.07
CA VAL A 159 -5.72 -33.45 7.65
C VAL A 159 -6.46 -34.06 6.47
N THR A 160 -6.16 -35.33 6.24
CA THR A 160 -6.75 -36.16 5.20
C THR A 160 -8.20 -36.46 5.55
N SER A 161 -9.14 -35.94 4.77
CA SER A 161 -10.43 -36.61 4.57
C SER A 161 -10.73 -36.67 3.07
N ARG A 162 -11.07 -37.88 2.62
CA ARG A 162 -11.30 -38.24 1.22
C ARG A 162 -12.58 -37.59 0.71
N GLY A 163 -12.53 -36.94 -0.46
CA GLY A 163 -13.71 -36.42 -1.16
C GLY A 163 -13.33 -35.85 -2.53
N ASN A 164 -14.00 -36.28 -3.58
CA ASN A 164 -13.59 -36.26 -4.98
C ASN A 164 -13.88 -34.91 -5.72
N THR A 165 -13.14 -34.67 -6.82
CA THR A 165 -13.39 -33.78 -8.01
C THR A 165 -12.97 -32.27 -8.04
N PRO A 166 -12.65 -31.71 -9.24
CA PRO A 166 -11.55 -30.73 -9.44
C PRO A 166 -11.94 -29.23 -9.64
N LYS A 167 -10.90 -28.40 -9.55
CA LYS A 167 -10.76 -26.91 -9.59
C LYS A 167 -11.66 -26.12 -10.57
N PRO A 168 -11.80 -24.80 -10.32
CA PRO A 168 -11.21 -23.86 -11.27
C PRO A 168 -10.27 -22.81 -10.64
N HIS A 169 -9.33 -22.39 -11.49
CA HIS A 169 -8.35 -21.29 -11.41
C HIS A 169 -8.47 -20.28 -10.26
N GLN A 170 -7.39 -20.19 -9.47
CA GLN A 170 -7.14 -19.05 -8.58
C GLN A 170 -5.90 -18.28 -9.08
N THR A 171 -6.18 -17.17 -9.75
CA THR A 171 -5.21 -16.20 -10.26
C THR A 171 -4.46 -15.56 -9.09
N SER A 172 -3.14 -15.78 -9.01
CA SER A 172 -2.27 -15.11 -8.04
C SER A 172 -2.20 -13.60 -8.35
N ARG A 173 -2.86 -12.78 -7.53
CA ARG A 173 -2.77 -11.32 -7.61
C ARG A 173 -1.44 -10.87 -6.99
N LYS A 174 -0.52 -10.40 -7.85
CA LYS A 174 0.68 -9.67 -7.46
C LYS A 174 0.29 -8.24 -7.12
N ILE A 175 0.60 -7.78 -5.91
CA ILE A 175 0.57 -6.35 -5.57
C ILE A 175 1.88 -5.76 -6.11
N ILE A 176 1.79 -5.01 -7.21
CA ILE A 176 2.88 -4.21 -7.74
C ILE A 176 2.61 -2.78 -7.27
N PHE A 177 3.49 -2.23 -6.44
CA PHE A 177 3.51 -0.79 -6.20
C PHE A 177 4.06 -0.13 -7.46
N LYS A 178 3.20 0.61 -8.18
CA LYS A 178 3.60 1.58 -9.19
C LYS A 178 3.58 2.97 -8.56
#